data_AF-A0AAV0SAR6-F1
#
_entry.id   AF-A0AAV0SAR6-F1
#
_cell.length_a   1.000
_cell.length_b   1.000
_cell.length_c   1.000
_cell.angle_alpha   90.00
_cell.angle_beta   90.00
_cell.angle_gamma   90.00
#
_symmetry.space_group_name_H-M   'P 1'
#
loop_
_entity.id
_entity.type
_entity.pdbx_description
1 polymer ?
#
loop_
_entity_poly.entity_id
_entity_poly.type
_entity_poly.pdbx_seq_one_letter_code
_entity_poly.pdbx_strand_id
1 'polypeptide(L)'
;MDSADEEKDQQLDRDDSLSDLASSASSSSALSALWTEDSSRSGSASSFDIGSSGEIPLSEIEFAAAAATMEVSAAAREKCVGRKNNRAVSWGSTSVIGRRREMEDAVAIVADFCKERMHHVIAEEYWDRETAGEEDDQWRRRWEATFTGGFGKADDEILAEAVAPEIVGSTALVVVLSCCQIITSNCGDSRALLCRGTQAIPLSVDQKPDREDELKRIEDAGGKVFNWNGARVLGVLAMSRAIGDRHLRPYVIPVPEITFTARREDDECLIAASDGLWDVMTNDEVGEVARRVLRRWRRAPASSSNSNTTAAQAVADSLTEMAYGRNSSDNISIVVVDLKPKRRRAVPARAPEPPP
;
A
#
# COMPACT_ATOMS: atom_id res chain seq x y z
N MET A 1 11.68 -69.77 -37.71
CA MET A 1 11.50 -70.65 -38.88
C MET A 1 10.66 -69.94 -39.94
N ASP A 2 11.20 -69.22 -40.93
CA ASP A 2 12.43 -68.37 -41.13
C ASP A 2 12.42 -67.95 -42.63
N SER A 3 13.00 -66.86 -43.13
CA SER A 3 13.83 -65.77 -42.56
C SER A 3 13.08 -64.40 -42.71
N ALA A 4 13.58 -63.14 -42.77
CA ALA A 4 14.88 -62.51 -43.10
C ALA A 4 15.33 -62.69 -44.58
N ASP A 5 15.91 -61.74 -45.33
CA ASP A 5 16.23 -60.31 -45.14
C ASP A 5 16.08 -59.56 -46.49
N GLU A 6 15.98 -58.22 -46.49
CA GLU A 6 16.94 -57.30 -47.16
C GLU A 6 16.49 -55.82 -47.09
N GLU A 7 17.46 -54.91 -47.09
CA GLU A 7 17.31 -53.48 -46.79
C GLU A 7 17.09 -52.61 -48.04
N LYS A 8 16.61 -51.38 -47.83
CA LYS A 8 17.10 -50.24 -48.61
C LYS A 8 16.95 -48.91 -47.90
N ASP A 9 18.08 -48.31 -47.55
CA ASP A 9 18.15 -46.96 -47.00
C ASP A 9 17.60 -45.90 -47.95
N GLN A 10 16.99 -44.87 -47.36
CA GLN A 10 17.20 -43.51 -47.84
C GLN A 10 17.15 -42.52 -46.68
N GLN A 11 18.33 -42.04 -46.29
CA GLN A 11 18.53 -41.14 -45.16
C GLN A 11 18.17 -39.70 -45.51
N LEU A 12 17.29 -39.09 -44.71
CA LEU A 12 17.12 -37.64 -44.62
C LEU A 12 17.13 -37.23 -43.15
N ASP A 13 18.07 -36.35 -42.80
CA ASP A 13 18.33 -35.88 -41.44
C ASP A 13 17.34 -34.78 -40.98
N ARG A 14 17.22 -34.61 -39.66
CA ARG A 14 16.84 -33.36 -38.92
C ARG A 14 15.35 -32.93 -38.96
N ASP A 15 14.77 -32.33 -37.91
CA ASP A 15 15.25 -31.97 -36.56
C ASP A 15 14.19 -32.30 -35.48
N ASP A 16 14.62 -32.71 -34.28
CA ASP A 16 13.79 -32.77 -33.07
C ASP A 16 13.80 -31.40 -32.35
N SER A 17 12.69 -30.67 -32.33
CA SER A 17 12.52 -29.44 -31.53
C SER A 17 11.05 -29.04 -31.34
N LEU A 18 10.41 -29.55 -30.28
CA LEU A 18 9.09 -29.07 -29.80
C LEU A 18 9.11 -28.80 -28.29
N SER A 19 10.03 -27.92 -27.89
CA SER A 19 10.04 -27.24 -26.59
C SER A 19 10.56 -25.82 -26.79
N ASP A 20 9.72 -24.83 -26.47
CA ASP A 20 10.01 -23.39 -26.22
C ASP A 20 8.92 -22.45 -26.80
N LEU A 21 7.74 -22.46 -26.18
CA LEU A 21 6.70 -21.42 -26.36
C LEU A 21 6.10 -20.97 -25.01
N ALA A 22 6.99 -20.62 -24.07
CA ALA A 22 6.60 -20.12 -22.74
C ALA A 22 7.60 -19.11 -22.15
N SER A 23 8.25 -18.27 -22.99
CA SER A 23 9.13 -17.17 -22.52
C SER A 23 9.42 -16.13 -23.60
N SER A 24 8.58 -15.10 -23.74
CA SER A 24 8.97 -13.71 -24.09
C SER A 24 7.73 -12.84 -24.35
N ALA A 25 7.54 -11.80 -23.53
CA ALA A 25 6.58 -10.72 -23.77
C ALA A 25 7.10 -9.36 -23.24
N SER A 26 8.42 -9.17 -23.17
CA SER A 26 9.02 -7.85 -22.92
C SER A 26 8.98 -7.02 -24.20
N SER A 27 8.32 -5.86 -24.18
CA SER A 27 8.35 -4.87 -25.28
C SER A 27 8.01 -3.48 -24.75
N SER A 28 9.03 -2.76 -24.27
CA SER A 28 8.92 -1.36 -23.88
C SER A 28 8.71 -0.44 -25.09
N SER A 29 8.02 0.67 -24.89
CA SER A 29 8.09 1.86 -25.75
C SER A 29 7.82 3.09 -24.90
N ALA A 30 8.45 4.23 -25.25
CA ALA A 30 8.67 5.34 -24.32
C ALA A 30 8.03 6.66 -24.79
N LEU A 31 8.19 7.69 -23.95
CA LEU A 31 7.74 9.09 -24.08
C LEU A 31 6.29 9.34 -23.59
N SER A 32 5.99 10.42 -22.85
CA SER A 32 6.90 11.35 -22.14
C SER A 32 6.13 12.24 -21.13
N ALA A 33 6.74 12.51 -19.98
CA ALA A 33 6.33 13.59 -19.07
C ALA A 33 7.54 14.46 -18.71
N LEU A 34 7.42 15.78 -18.88
CA LEU A 34 8.52 16.74 -18.80
C LEU A 34 8.32 17.70 -17.62
N TRP A 35 9.08 17.53 -16.54
CA TRP A 35 9.28 18.58 -15.53
C TRP A 35 10.74 18.68 -15.14
N THR A 36 11.38 19.74 -15.64
CA THR A 36 12.73 20.15 -15.22
C THR A 36 12.66 21.00 -13.96
N GLU A 37 13.43 20.63 -12.94
CA GLU A 37 14.37 21.58 -12.33
C GLU A 37 15.62 20.82 -11.87
N ASP A 38 16.79 21.38 -12.17
CA ASP A 38 18.09 20.71 -12.04
C ASP A 38 18.91 21.32 -10.89
N SER A 39 19.52 20.46 -10.08
CA SER A 39 20.57 20.83 -9.11
C SER A 39 21.55 19.70 -8.89
N SER A 40 22.03 19.13 -10.00
CA SER A 40 23.31 18.47 -10.21
C SER A 40 24.20 18.22 -8.99
N ARG A 41 24.44 16.93 -8.66
CA ARG A 41 25.74 16.47 -8.15
C ARG A 41 25.97 15.00 -8.49
N SER A 42 27.18 14.70 -8.97
CA SER A 42 27.57 13.38 -9.45
C SER A 42 28.11 12.47 -8.34
N GLY A 43 27.80 11.17 -8.43
CA GLY A 43 28.28 10.12 -7.53
C GLY A 43 28.16 8.75 -8.19
N SER A 44 29.17 7.90 -8.01
CA SER A 44 29.29 6.58 -8.64
C SER A 44 28.19 5.60 -8.23
N ALA A 45 27.81 4.70 -9.15
CA ALA A 45 26.75 3.71 -8.95
C ALA A 45 27.02 2.73 -7.79
N SER A 46 25.97 2.51 -7.00
CA SER A 46 25.74 1.37 -6.10
C SER A 46 24.22 1.07 -6.13
N SER A 47 23.74 0.06 -5.39
CA SER A 47 22.31 -0.35 -5.40
C SER A 47 21.36 0.85 -5.34
N PHE A 48 20.35 0.88 -6.22
CA PHE A 48 19.30 1.91 -6.22
C PHE A 48 18.27 1.63 -5.12
N ASP A 49 18.72 1.74 -3.86
CA ASP A 49 17.87 1.61 -2.68
C ASP A 49 17.13 2.95 -2.49
N ILE A 50 15.94 3.09 -3.07
CA ILE A 50 15.12 4.32 -2.99
C ILE A 50 14.39 4.39 -1.63
N GLY A 51 15.18 4.53 -0.57
CA GLY A 51 14.70 4.84 0.79
C GLY A 51 14.36 6.32 0.92
N SER A 52 13.12 6.63 1.30
CA SER A 52 12.62 8.01 1.43
C SER A 52 11.83 8.20 2.72
N SER A 53 12.06 9.29 3.44
CA SER A 53 11.48 9.49 4.78
C SER A 53 11.24 10.96 5.12
N GLY A 54 10.24 11.22 5.99
CA GLY A 54 9.84 12.58 6.32
C GLY A 54 8.85 12.69 7.48
N GLU A 55 8.11 13.79 7.53
CA GLU A 55 7.07 14.08 8.51
C GLU A 55 5.76 14.48 7.81
N ILE A 56 4.61 13.97 8.28
CA ILE A 56 3.27 14.39 7.83
C ILE A 56 2.69 15.34 8.89
N PRO A 57 2.56 16.66 8.64
CA PRO A 57 1.97 17.59 9.59
C PRO A 57 0.46 17.33 9.72
N LEU A 58 0.01 17.00 10.94
CA LEU A 58 -1.41 16.98 11.30
C LEU A 58 -1.80 18.35 11.89
N SER A 59 -2.84 18.97 11.34
CA SER A 59 -3.32 20.30 11.72
C SER A 59 -4.80 20.30 12.07
N GLU A 60 -5.28 21.38 12.68
CA GLU A 60 -6.65 21.49 13.18
C GLU A 60 -7.62 21.77 12.04
N ILE A 61 -8.57 20.85 11.82
CA ILE A 61 -9.83 21.22 11.17
C ILE A 61 -10.71 21.84 12.25
N GLU A 62 -10.68 23.17 12.35
CA GLU A 62 -11.80 23.90 12.91
C GLU A 62 -13.00 23.71 11.98
N PHE A 63 -13.85 22.72 12.30
CA PHE A 63 -15.21 22.75 11.81
C PHE A 63 -15.84 24.03 12.34
N ALA A 64 -16.09 24.99 11.44
CA ALA A 64 -16.80 26.22 11.73
C ALA A 64 -18.23 25.87 12.17
N ALA A 65 -18.41 25.71 13.48
CA ALA A 65 -19.68 25.36 14.09
C ALA A 65 -20.62 26.55 14.00
N ALA A 66 -21.38 26.63 12.89
CA ALA A 66 -22.49 27.56 12.74
C ALA A 66 -23.46 27.34 13.90
N ALA A 67 -23.52 28.30 14.82
CA ALA A 67 -24.13 28.11 16.13
C ALA A 67 -25.66 28.15 16.06
N ALA A 68 -26.28 26.98 15.85
CA ALA A 68 -27.69 26.75 16.14
C ALA A 68 -27.81 26.12 17.55
N THR A 69 -28.44 26.82 18.49
CA THR A 69 -28.55 26.37 19.89
C THR A 69 -29.68 25.35 20.06
N MET A 70 -29.32 24.06 20.14
CA MET A 70 -30.17 23.01 20.70
C MET A 70 -29.37 22.11 21.64
N GLU A 71 -29.93 21.85 22.82
CA GLU A 71 -29.34 20.93 23.80
C GLU A 71 -29.60 19.48 23.39
N VAL A 72 -28.56 18.79 22.91
CA VAL A 72 -28.61 17.35 22.64
C VAL A 72 -27.69 16.64 23.63
N SER A 73 -28.22 15.64 24.33
CA SER A 73 -27.50 14.95 25.41
C SER A 73 -26.23 14.27 24.88
N ALA A 74 -25.08 14.64 25.44
CA ALA A 74 -23.78 14.19 24.95
C ALA A 74 -23.52 12.69 25.21
N ALA A 75 -23.90 11.85 24.25
CA ALA A 75 -23.30 10.53 24.09
C ALA A 75 -21.79 10.71 23.97
N ALA A 76 -21.03 9.97 24.78
CA ALA A 76 -19.61 10.23 25.00
C ALA A 76 -18.74 9.81 23.80
N ARG A 77 -18.64 10.68 22.78
CA ARG A 77 -17.68 10.56 21.66
C ARG A 77 -16.30 10.20 22.21
N GLU A 78 -15.72 9.11 21.71
CA GLU A 78 -14.39 8.65 22.14
C GLU A 78 -13.34 9.77 21.98
N LYS A 79 -12.43 9.85 22.94
CA LYS A 79 -11.45 10.95 23.01
C LYS A 79 -10.43 10.83 21.88
N CYS A 80 -10.65 11.60 20.81
CA CYS A 80 -9.72 11.73 19.69
C CYS A 80 -8.28 11.97 20.19
N VAL A 81 -7.41 11.00 19.94
CA VAL A 81 -6.02 11.01 20.42
C VAL A 81 -5.20 12.12 19.76
N GLY A 82 -5.44 12.38 18.47
CA GLY A 82 -4.77 13.45 17.73
C GLY A 82 -5.12 14.85 18.24
N ARG A 83 -6.31 15.08 18.84
CA ARG A 83 -6.66 16.40 19.43
C ARG A 83 -5.78 16.81 20.61
N LYS A 84 -5.04 15.88 21.24
CA LYS A 84 -4.02 16.19 22.25
C LYS A 84 -2.59 16.05 21.72
N ASN A 85 -2.37 15.18 20.75
CA ASN A 85 -1.10 14.97 20.08
C ASN A 85 -1.15 15.51 18.66
N ASN A 86 -1.48 16.81 18.52
CA ASN A 86 -1.59 17.49 17.23
C ASN A 86 -0.18 17.80 16.71
N ARG A 87 0.48 16.75 16.23
CA ARG A 87 1.92 16.69 15.98
C ARG A 87 2.17 15.82 14.76
N ALA A 88 3.18 16.20 13.99
CA ALA A 88 3.54 15.46 12.79
C ALA A 88 3.92 14.02 13.11
N VAL A 89 3.37 13.08 12.33
CA VAL A 89 3.78 11.66 12.36
C VAL A 89 4.98 11.50 11.42
N SER A 90 6.02 10.80 11.86
CA SER A 90 7.17 10.53 10.98
C SER A 90 6.96 9.25 10.21
N TRP A 91 7.22 9.31 8.91
CA TRP A 91 7.12 8.19 8.00
C TRP A 91 8.49 7.81 7.43
N GLY A 92 8.54 6.63 6.83
CA GLY A 92 9.63 6.16 5.99
C GLY A 92 9.10 5.10 5.04
N SER A 93 9.72 4.98 3.88
CA SER A 93 9.35 4.00 2.87
C SER A 93 10.59 3.46 2.16
N THR A 94 10.55 2.19 1.81
CA THR A 94 11.59 1.50 1.05
C THR A 94 10.90 0.73 -0.06
N SER A 95 11.28 0.99 -1.31
CA SER A 95 10.70 0.41 -2.52
C SER A 95 11.83 -0.04 -3.43
N VAL A 96 11.91 -1.34 -3.71
CA VAL A 96 13.06 -1.97 -4.37
C VAL A 96 12.64 -3.08 -5.32
N ILE A 97 13.44 -3.27 -6.38
CA ILE A 97 13.21 -4.24 -7.46
C ILE A 97 13.24 -5.71 -7.01
N GLY A 98 13.75 -5.98 -5.80
CA GLY A 98 13.74 -7.32 -5.23
C GLY A 98 14.67 -8.26 -5.99
N ARG A 99 14.11 -9.37 -6.49
CA ARG A 99 14.78 -10.31 -7.41
C ARG A 99 14.18 -10.31 -8.83
N ARG A 100 13.24 -9.41 -9.14
CA ARG A 100 12.66 -9.23 -10.48
C ARG A 100 13.67 -8.56 -11.43
N ARG A 101 13.34 -8.54 -12.73
CA ARG A 101 14.11 -7.81 -13.77
C ARG A 101 13.66 -6.37 -13.96
N GLU A 102 12.41 -6.09 -13.62
CA GLU A 102 11.72 -4.82 -13.84
C GLU A 102 11.03 -4.41 -12.53
N MET A 103 10.79 -3.10 -12.36
CA MET A 103 10.18 -2.52 -11.16
C MET A 103 8.77 -2.04 -11.53
N GLU A 104 7.78 -2.80 -11.09
CA GLU A 104 6.35 -2.63 -11.39
C GLU A 104 5.61 -2.00 -10.19
N ASP A 105 6.16 -2.19 -8.99
CA ASP A 105 5.72 -1.59 -7.72
C ASP A 105 5.86 -0.05 -7.71
N ALA A 106 4.88 0.65 -7.13
CA ALA A 106 4.88 2.11 -6.99
C ALA A 106 4.37 2.59 -5.61
N VAL A 107 4.95 3.68 -5.10
CA VAL A 107 4.62 4.24 -3.77
C VAL A 107 4.43 5.75 -3.84
N ALA A 108 3.31 6.25 -3.29
CA ALA A 108 3.03 7.69 -3.19
C ALA A 108 2.60 8.08 -1.76
N ILE A 109 3.17 9.16 -1.22
CA ILE A 109 2.92 9.65 0.15
C ILE A 109 2.67 11.16 0.10
N VAL A 110 1.40 11.55 -0.01
CA VAL A 110 0.99 12.91 -0.44
C VAL A 110 0.47 13.76 0.73
N ALA A 111 1.31 13.95 1.73
CA ALA A 111 1.00 14.61 3.01
C ALA A 111 0.25 15.96 2.86
N ASP A 112 0.82 16.89 2.10
CA ASP A 112 0.28 18.25 2.02
C ASP A 112 -0.97 18.36 1.15
N PHE A 113 -1.12 17.54 0.10
CA PHE A 113 -2.39 17.44 -0.65
C PHE A 113 -3.53 16.94 0.25
N CYS A 114 -3.27 15.93 1.09
CA CYS A 114 -4.26 15.43 2.05
C CYS A 114 -4.67 16.50 3.08
N LYS A 115 -3.72 17.34 3.50
CA LYS A 115 -3.95 18.48 4.40
C LYS A 115 -4.74 19.61 3.72
N GLU A 116 -4.38 19.98 2.50
CA GLU A 116 -4.82 21.26 1.89
C GLU A 116 -5.97 21.13 0.87
N ARG A 117 -6.11 19.99 0.17
CA ARG A 117 -7.04 19.86 -0.96
C ARG A 117 -7.96 18.65 -0.92
N MET A 118 -7.52 17.50 -0.39
CA MET A 118 -8.32 16.26 -0.36
C MET A 118 -9.70 16.45 0.28
N HIS A 119 -9.80 17.19 1.39
CA HIS A 119 -11.08 17.43 2.07
C HIS A 119 -12.05 18.29 1.24
N HIS A 120 -11.56 19.15 0.34
CA HIS A 120 -12.38 19.84 -0.64
C HIS A 120 -12.82 18.91 -1.78
N VAL A 121 -11.93 18.07 -2.31
CA VAL A 121 -12.27 17.11 -3.39
C VAL A 121 -13.38 16.14 -2.97
N ILE A 122 -13.31 15.63 -1.73
CA ILE A 122 -14.37 14.75 -1.17
C ILE A 122 -15.69 15.50 -0.98
N ALA A 123 -15.65 16.80 -0.66
CA ALA A 123 -16.85 17.62 -0.56
C ALA A 123 -17.46 17.90 -1.95
N GLU A 124 -16.64 18.26 -2.93
CA GLU A 124 -17.02 18.52 -4.32
C GLU A 124 -17.67 17.29 -4.97
N GLU A 125 -17.18 16.07 -4.70
CA GLU A 125 -17.75 14.83 -5.26
C GLU A 125 -19.12 14.45 -4.68
N TYR A 126 -19.48 14.96 -3.49
CA TYR A 126 -20.68 14.50 -2.76
C TYR A 126 -21.71 15.58 -2.42
N TRP A 127 -21.42 16.87 -2.60
CA TRP A 127 -22.38 17.93 -2.27
C TRP A 127 -23.66 17.89 -3.12
N ASP A 128 -23.55 17.44 -4.38
CA ASP A 128 -24.69 17.31 -5.30
C ASP A 128 -25.45 15.97 -5.19
N ARG A 129 -24.98 15.01 -4.37
CA ARG A 129 -25.64 13.70 -4.19
C ARG A 129 -26.56 13.72 -2.97
N GLU A 130 -27.81 14.12 -3.21
CA GLU A 130 -28.89 14.10 -2.20
C GLU A 130 -28.94 12.79 -1.41
N THR A 131 -28.40 12.84 -0.20
CA THR A 131 -28.39 11.75 0.79
C THR A 131 -28.94 12.28 2.10
N ALA A 132 -30.12 12.90 2.01
CA ALA A 132 -30.84 13.50 3.12
C ALA A 132 -31.31 12.42 4.11
N GLY A 133 -30.51 12.20 5.16
CA GLY A 133 -30.80 11.27 6.24
C GLY A 133 -29.80 11.46 7.39
N GLU A 134 -30.32 11.71 8.59
CA GLU A 134 -29.54 11.98 9.80
C GLU A 134 -29.07 10.68 10.49
N GLU A 135 -28.36 9.83 9.75
CA GLU A 135 -27.78 8.58 10.28
C GLU A 135 -26.28 8.73 10.59
N ASP A 136 -25.83 8.24 11.76
CA ASP A 136 -24.44 8.35 12.23
C ASP A 136 -23.38 7.75 11.28
N ASP A 137 -23.77 6.85 10.37
CA ASP A 137 -22.88 6.23 9.37
C ASP A 137 -22.89 6.94 7.99
N GLN A 138 -23.61 8.06 7.82
CA GLN A 138 -23.65 8.82 6.57
C GLN A 138 -22.23 9.17 6.05
N TRP A 139 -21.29 9.48 6.96
CA TRP A 139 -19.91 9.78 6.59
C TRP A 139 -19.13 8.57 6.06
N ARG A 140 -19.43 7.35 6.53
CA ARG A 140 -18.80 6.11 6.00
C ARG A 140 -19.22 5.87 4.57
N ARG A 141 -20.54 5.92 4.31
CA ARG A 141 -21.12 5.75 2.98
C ARG A 141 -20.56 6.73 1.94
N ARG A 142 -20.23 7.96 2.37
CA ARG A 142 -19.51 8.94 1.53
C ARG A 142 -18.10 8.48 1.19
N TRP A 143 -17.30 8.08 2.18
CA TRP A 143 -15.94 7.55 1.94
C TRP A 143 -15.93 6.27 1.08
N GLU A 144 -16.84 5.33 1.36
CA GLU A 144 -17.03 4.11 0.55
C GLU A 144 -17.31 4.48 -0.91
N ALA A 145 -18.31 5.33 -1.16
CA ALA A 145 -18.68 5.74 -2.51
C ALA A 145 -17.64 6.63 -3.22
N THR A 146 -16.85 7.44 -2.48
CA THR A 146 -15.68 8.16 -3.04
C THR A 146 -14.56 7.20 -3.42
N PHE A 147 -14.25 6.19 -2.60
CA PHE A 147 -13.22 5.20 -2.95
C PHE A 147 -13.66 4.32 -4.12
N THR A 148 -14.88 3.77 -4.11
CA THR A 148 -15.42 3.00 -5.24
C THR A 148 -15.54 3.86 -6.50
N GLY A 149 -15.95 5.13 -6.38
CA GLY A 149 -16.03 6.07 -7.49
C GLY A 149 -14.66 6.42 -8.08
N GLY A 150 -13.66 6.71 -7.23
CA GLY A 150 -12.30 7.02 -7.64
C GLY A 150 -11.57 5.85 -8.30
N PHE A 151 -11.72 4.62 -7.75
CA PHE A 151 -11.12 3.42 -8.33
C PHE A 151 -11.78 3.09 -9.68
N GLY A 152 -13.10 3.26 -9.82
CA GLY A 152 -13.80 3.11 -11.10
C GLY A 152 -13.39 4.16 -12.15
N LYS A 153 -13.19 5.42 -11.74
CA LYS A 153 -12.69 6.48 -12.64
C LYS A 153 -11.28 6.16 -13.16
N ALA A 154 -10.35 5.80 -12.28
CA ALA A 154 -9.00 5.43 -12.68
C ALA A 154 -8.98 4.21 -13.64
N ASP A 155 -9.87 3.26 -13.43
CA ASP A 155 -10.03 2.08 -14.30
C ASP A 155 -10.56 2.40 -15.71
N ASP A 156 -11.49 3.36 -15.82
CA ASP A 156 -12.01 3.82 -17.11
C ASP A 156 -11.09 4.85 -17.79
N GLU A 157 -10.30 5.62 -17.04
CA GLU A 157 -9.26 6.53 -17.56
C GLU A 157 -8.13 5.74 -18.27
N ILE A 158 -7.65 4.64 -17.68
CA ILE A 158 -6.66 3.73 -18.29
C ILE A 158 -7.14 3.21 -19.66
N LEU A 159 -8.44 2.90 -19.80
CA LEU A 159 -9.05 2.56 -21.09
C LEU A 159 -9.11 3.77 -22.03
N ALA A 160 -9.69 4.88 -21.56
CA ALA A 160 -10.07 6.02 -22.40
C ALA A 160 -8.87 6.72 -23.03
N GLU A 161 -7.75 6.81 -22.32
CA GLU A 161 -6.49 7.39 -22.82
C GLU A 161 -5.57 6.35 -23.49
N ALA A 162 -5.97 5.08 -23.53
CA ALA A 162 -5.16 3.95 -24.00
C ALA A 162 -3.75 3.86 -23.37
N VAL A 163 -3.64 4.27 -22.10
CA VAL A 163 -2.39 4.39 -21.34
C VAL A 163 -1.68 3.05 -21.14
N ALA A 164 -2.43 1.95 -21.09
CA ALA A 164 -1.88 0.60 -20.97
C ALA A 164 -2.70 -0.44 -21.77
N PRO A 165 -2.06 -1.54 -22.24
CA PRO A 165 -2.77 -2.70 -22.81
C PRO A 165 -3.75 -3.35 -21.83
N GLU A 166 -4.79 -4.04 -22.33
CA GLU A 166 -5.82 -4.73 -21.52
C GLU A 166 -5.30 -5.85 -20.58
N ILE A 167 -4.04 -6.25 -20.77
CA ILE A 167 -3.31 -7.23 -19.95
C ILE A 167 -2.50 -6.61 -18.81
N VAL A 168 -2.53 -5.28 -18.67
CA VAL A 168 -1.91 -4.56 -17.56
C VAL A 168 -2.98 -4.24 -16.52
N GLY A 169 -2.62 -4.45 -15.26
CA GLY A 169 -3.39 -4.01 -14.11
C GLY A 169 -2.49 -3.71 -12.92
N SER A 170 -3.08 -3.25 -11.83
CA SER A 170 -2.33 -2.90 -10.62
C SER A 170 -3.16 -3.10 -9.35
N THR A 171 -2.48 -3.51 -8.28
CA THR A 171 -2.99 -3.56 -6.91
C THR A 171 -3.03 -2.15 -6.34
N ALA A 172 -4.12 -1.76 -5.67
CA ALA A 172 -4.27 -0.42 -5.11
C ALA A 172 -4.67 -0.47 -3.62
N LEU A 173 -3.70 -0.23 -2.75
CA LEU A 173 -3.87 -0.07 -1.30
C LEU A 173 -3.68 1.40 -0.90
N VAL A 174 -4.76 2.06 -0.52
CA VAL A 174 -4.76 3.47 -0.08
C VAL A 174 -5.08 3.54 1.41
N VAL A 175 -4.31 4.32 2.18
CA VAL A 175 -4.58 4.56 3.61
C VAL A 175 -4.60 6.04 3.94
N VAL A 176 -5.77 6.56 4.30
CA VAL A 176 -5.96 7.94 4.77
C VAL A 176 -5.85 7.98 6.30
N LEU A 177 -4.81 8.63 6.79
CA LEU A 177 -4.55 8.82 8.21
C LEU A 177 -5.02 10.20 8.68
N SER A 178 -5.95 10.24 9.63
CA SER A 178 -6.44 11.46 10.28
C SER A 178 -6.05 11.52 11.77
N CYS A 179 -6.51 12.55 12.48
CA CYS A 179 -6.28 12.70 13.92
C CYS A 179 -7.07 11.69 14.79
N CYS A 180 -8.17 11.12 14.27
CA CYS A 180 -9.09 10.21 14.99
C CYS A 180 -9.33 8.86 14.31
N GLN A 181 -9.19 8.77 12.99
CA GLN A 181 -9.49 7.58 12.18
C GLN A 181 -8.30 7.22 11.27
N ILE A 182 -8.14 5.93 11.02
CA ILE A 182 -7.41 5.36 9.90
C ILE A 182 -8.47 4.80 8.95
N ILE A 183 -8.47 5.22 7.69
CA ILE A 183 -9.38 4.71 6.66
C ILE A 183 -8.52 3.97 5.63
N THR A 184 -8.78 2.70 5.41
CA THR A 184 -8.03 1.85 4.48
C THR A 184 -8.94 1.40 3.36
N SER A 185 -8.50 1.54 2.11
CA SER A 185 -9.21 1.11 0.90
C SER A 185 -8.28 0.17 0.13
N ASN A 186 -8.68 -1.09 -0.06
CA ASN A 186 -7.87 -2.11 -0.71
C ASN A 186 -8.56 -2.71 -1.94
N CYS A 187 -7.88 -2.68 -3.09
CA CYS A 187 -8.23 -3.43 -4.31
C CYS A 187 -7.02 -4.29 -4.71
N GLY A 188 -6.99 -5.55 -4.26
CA GLY A 188 -5.88 -6.48 -4.46
C GLY A 188 -5.40 -7.16 -3.18
N ASP A 189 -4.13 -7.55 -3.17
CA ASP A 189 -3.45 -8.34 -2.13
C ASP A 189 -2.27 -7.62 -1.45
N SER A 190 -1.99 -6.37 -1.82
CA SER A 190 -1.27 -5.44 -0.94
C SER A 190 -2.02 -5.31 0.40
N ARG A 191 -1.29 -5.37 1.52
CA ARG A 191 -1.89 -5.40 2.88
C ARG A 191 -1.47 -4.22 3.76
N ALA A 192 -2.44 -3.68 4.50
CA ALA A 192 -2.21 -2.71 5.57
C ALA A 192 -2.31 -3.37 6.96
N LEU A 193 -1.41 -2.99 7.87
CA LEU A 193 -1.25 -3.58 9.20
C LEU A 193 -1.05 -2.49 10.27
N LEU A 194 -1.89 -2.51 11.30
CA LEU A 194 -1.79 -1.63 12.47
C LEU A 194 -1.13 -2.37 13.64
N CYS A 195 0.02 -1.87 14.09
CA CYS A 195 0.63 -2.32 15.34
C CYS A 195 -0.01 -1.60 16.52
N ARG A 196 -0.83 -2.30 17.32
CA ARG A 196 -1.53 -1.74 18.49
C ARG A 196 -1.04 -2.43 19.77
N GLY A 197 -0.26 -1.72 20.58
CA GLY A 197 0.33 -2.25 21.82
C GLY A 197 1.26 -3.46 21.60
N THR A 198 0.70 -4.67 21.71
CA THR A 198 1.37 -5.96 21.44
C THR A 198 0.69 -6.78 20.34
N GLN A 199 -0.40 -6.30 19.75
CA GLN A 199 -1.13 -6.96 18.66
C GLN A 199 -0.72 -6.41 17.29
N ALA A 200 -0.80 -7.24 16.26
CA ALA A 200 -0.69 -6.86 14.87
C ALA A 200 -2.07 -7.05 14.22
N ILE A 201 -2.74 -5.95 13.86
CA ILE A 201 -4.15 -5.94 13.43
C ILE A 201 -4.19 -5.62 11.94
N PRO A 202 -4.57 -6.55 11.05
CA PRO A 202 -4.76 -6.24 9.63
C PRO A 202 -5.89 -5.23 9.45
N LEU A 203 -5.67 -4.22 8.61
CA LEU A 203 -6.66 -3.20 8.24
C LEU A 203 -7.27 -3.47 6.85
N SER A 204 -6.63 -4.29 6.03
CA SER A 204 -7.21 -4.88 4.82
C SER A 204 -7.13 -6.41 4.88
N VAL A 205 -7.99 -7.06 4.11
CA VAL A 205 -7.91 -8.49 3.81
C VAL A 205 -7.62 -8.60 2.32
N ASP A 206 -6.65 -9.44 1.98
CA ASP A 206 -6.24 -9.69 0.59
C ASP A 206 -7.43 -10.21 -0.22
N GLN A 207 -7.51 -9.81 -1.48
CA GLN A 207 -8.51 -10.28 -2.43
C GLN A 207 -7.86 -11.35 -3.32
N LYS A 208 -7.56 -12.50 -2.71
CA LYS A 208 -7.05 -13.71 -3.39
C LYS A 208 -8.24 -14.54 -3.93
N PRO A 209 -8.11 -15.23 -5.08
CA PRO A 209 -9.25 -15.90 -5.74
C PRO A 209 -9.85 -17.09 -4.99
N ASP A 210 -9.17 -17.63 -3.99
CA ASP A 210 -9.62 -18.74 -3.12
C ASP A 210 -10.31 -18.26 -1.83
N ARG A 211 -10.42 -16.95 -1.59
CA ARG A 211 -11.24 -16.39 -0.51
C ARG A 211 -12.72 -16.70 -0.78
N GLU A 212 -13.44 -17.27 0.18
CA GLU A 212 -14.76 -17.92 -0.04
C GLU A 212 -15.80 -17.04 -0.78
N ASP A 213 -15.83 -15.75 -0.47
CA ASP A 213 -16.72 -14.77 -1.09
C ASP A 213 -16.29 -14.34 -2.49
N GLU A 214 -14.98 -14.18 -2.72
CA GLU A 214 -14.42 -13.85 -4.03
C GLU A 214 -14.44 -15.03 -5.00
N LEU A 215 -14.14 -16.24 -4.53
CA LEU A 215 -14.31 -17.49 -5.27
C LEU A 215 -15.75 -17.60 -5.76
N LYS A 216 -16.72 -17.46 -4.84
CA LYS A 216 -18.14 -17.47 -5.18
C LYS A 216 -18.50 -16.36 -6.18
N ARG A 217 -18.02 -15.13 -5.98
CA ARG A 217 -18.26 -14.01 -6.91
C ARG A 217 -17.74 -14.30 -8.32
N ILE A 218 -16.59 -14.97 -8.43
CA ILE A 218 -16.01 -15.39 -9.71
C ILE A 218 -16.87 -16.49 -10.36
N GLU A 219 -17.29 -17.51 -9.60
CA GLU A 219 -18.11 -18.62 -10.10
C GLU A 219 -19.55 -18.20 -10.46
N ASP A 220 -20.21 -17.38 -9.64
CA ASP A 220 -21.52 -16.78 -9.92
C ASP A 220 -21.50 -15.91 -11.21
N ALA A 221 -20.34 -15.33 -11.54
CA ALA A 221 -20.10 -14.60 -12.79
C ALA A 221 -19.76 -15.51 -14.00
N GLY A 222 -19.73 -16.83 -13.82
CA GLY A 222 -19.38 -17.82 -14.85
C GLY A 222 -17.88 -18.10 -15.00
N GLY A 223 -17.05 -17.52 -14.13
CA GLY A 223 -15.61 -17.71 -14.11
C GLY A 223 -15.18 -19.01 -13.43
N LYS A 224 -13.86 -19.21 -13.34
CA LYS A 224 -13.26 -20.35 -12.64
C LYS A 224 -11.94 -19.95 -11.99
N VAL A 225 -11.64 -20.57 -10.87
CA VAL A 225 -10.36 -20.43 -10.18
C VAL A 225 -9.58 -21.74 -10.31
N PHE A 226 -8.32 -21.65 -10.71
CA PHE A 226 -7.42 -22.79 -10.86
C PHE A 226 -6.24 -22.63 -9.91
N ASN A 227 -5.86 -23.69 -9.19
CA ASN A 227 -4.64 -23.68 -8.37
C ASN A 227 -3.44 -24.06 -9.24
N TRP A 228 -2.66 -23.06 -9.64
CA TRP A 228 -1.46 -23.20 -10.46
C TRP A 228 -0.38 -22.25 -9.92
N ASN A 229 0.45 -22.75 -9.00
CA ASN A 229 1.33 -21.94 -8.16
C ASN A 229 0.55 -20.79 -7.49
N GLY A 230 -0.44 -21.16 -6.67
CA GLY A 230 -1.41 -20.27 -6.07
C GLY A 230 -2.77 -20.31 -6.78
N ALA A 231 -3.82 -19.84 -6.12
CA ALA A 231 -5.16 -19.71 -6.70
C ALA A 231 -5.17 -18.57 -7.74
N ARG A 232 -5.64 -18.86 -8.96
CA ARG A 232 -5.63 -17.91 -10.09
C ARG A 232 -6.96 -17.83 -10.82
N VAL A 233 -7.42 -16.61 -11.09
CA VAL A 233 -8.58 -16.32 -11.94
C VAL A 233 -8.28 -16.80 -13.36
N LEU A 234 -9.07 -17.74 -13.87
CA LEU A 234 -8.86 -18.42 -15.16
C LEU A 234 -7.46 -19.04 -15.35
N GLY A 235 -6.71 -19.27 -14.27
CA GLY A 235 -5.32 -19.73 -14.32
C GLY A 235 -4.28 -18.62 -14.59
N VAL A 236 -4.70 -17.37 -14.76
CA VAL A 236 -3.85 -16.22 -15.10
C VAL A 236 -3.44 -15.44 -13.84
N LEU A 237 -4.36 -14.64 -13.29
CA LEU A 237 -4.06 -13.62 -12.28
C LEU A 237 -4.24 -14.17 -10.85
N ALA A 238 -3.28 -13.91 -9.96
CA ALA A 238 -3.23 -14.44 -8.58
C ALA A 238 -4.09 -13.65 -7.57
N MET A 239 -4.87 -12.68 -8.04
CA MET A 239 -5.78 -11.85 -7.26
C MET A 239 -7.13 -11.74 -7.97
N SER A 240 -8.20 -11.49 -7.21
CA SER A 240 -9.57 -11.41 -7.72
C SER A 240 -10.03 -9.98 -8.03
N ARG A 241 -9.27 -8.96 -7.62
CA ARG A 241 -9.56 -7.53 -7.83
C ARG A 241 -8.29 -6.74 -8.13
N ALA A 242 -8.37 -5.86 -9.11
CA ALA A 242 -7.29 -4.97 -9.56
C ALA A 242 -7.92 -3.79 -10.33
N ILE A 243 -7.17 -2.70 -10.45
CA ILE A 243 -7.46 -1.64 -11.43
C ILE A 243 -6.80 -2.07 -12.75
N GLY A 244 -7.50 -1.98 -13.88
CA GLY A 244 -7.06 -2.56 -15.15
C GLY A 244 -7.50 -4.03 -15.29
N ASP A 245 -6.59 -4.88 -15.79
CA ASP A 245 -6.83 -6.32 -16.04
C ASP A 245 -8.12 -6.59 -16.86
N ARG A 246 -8.41 -5.70 -17.82
CA ARG A 246 -9.73 -5.63 -18.46
C ARG A 246 -10.08 -6.89 -19.26
N HIS A 247 -9.07 -7.63 -19.72
CA HIS A 247 -9.21 -8.94 -20.36
C HIS A 247 -9.80 -10.03 -19.44
N LEU A 248 -9.81 -9.83 -18.11
CA LEU A 248 -10.38 -10.74 -17.11
C LEU A 248 -11.74 -10.25 -16.55
N ARG A 249 -12.38 -9.25 -17.18
CA ARG A 249 -13.77 -8.86 -16.85
C ARG A 249 -14.73 -9.99 -17.27
N PRO A 250 -15.81 -10.26 -16.50
CA PRO A 250 -16.25 -9.60 -15.27
C PRO A 250 -15.64 -10.17 -13.98
N TYR A 251 -14.68 -11.10 -14.07
CA TYR A 251 -14.15 -11.86 -12.94
C TYR A 251 -13.22 -11.01 -12.05
N VAL A 252 -12.34 -10.22 -12.66
CA VAL A 252 -11.52 -9.20 -11.98
C VAL A 252 -12.24 -7.85 -12.03
N ILE A 253 -12.37 -7.20 -10.87
CA ILE A 253 -13.14 -5.94 -10.72
C ILE A 253 -12.34 -4.87 -9.95
N PRO A 254 -12.50 -3.57 -10.28
CA PRO A 254 -11.80 -2.46 -9.64
C PRO A 254 -12.55 -1.94 -8.39
N VAL A 255 -13.14 -2.85 -7.60
CA VAL A 255 -14.04 -2.51 -6.49
C VAL A 255 -13.31 -2.71 -5.16
N PRO A 256 -12.86 -1.63 -4.49
CA PRO A 256 -12.12 -1.77 -3.24
C PRO A 256 -13.00 -2.21 -2.07
N GLU A 257 -12.37 -2.75 -1.04
CA GLU A 257 -12.93 -2.92 0.30
C GLU A 257 -12.41 -1.81 1.22
N ILE A 258 -13.33 -1.08 1.85
CA ILE A 258 -13.03 0.05 2.73
C ILE A 258 -13.23 -0.37 4.19
N THR A 259 -12.24 -0.09 5.05
CA THR A 259 -12.32 -0.27 6.50
C THR A 259 -12.02 1.04 7.23
N PHE A 260 -12.58 1.17 8.44
CA PHE A 260 -12.52 2.38 9.25
C PHE A 260 -12.10 2.02 10.69
N THR A 261 -10.89 2.39 11.09
CA THR A 261 -10.32 2.06 12.40
C THR A 261 -10.06 3.30 13.23
N ALA A 262 -10.74 3.41 14.38
CA ALA A 262 -10.51 4.47 15.35
C ALA A 262 -9.07 4.40 15.91
N ARG A 263 -8.40 5.55 15.98
CA ARG A 263 -7.04 5.70 16.54
C ARG A 263 -7.07 5.73 18.07
N ARG A 264 -6.08 5.08 18.69
CA ARG A 264 -6.00 4.86 20.14
C ARG A 264 -4.60 5.18 20.67
N GLU A 265 -4.47 5.46 21.97
CA GLU A 265 -3.18 5.86 22.58
C GLU A 265 -2.14 4.73 22.56
N ASP A 266 -2.56 3.47 22.37
CA ASP A 266 -1.73 2.27 22.25
C ASP A 266 -1.22 1.99 20.82
N ASP A 267 -1.68 2.72 19.79
CA ASP A 267 -1.18 2.60 18.39
C ASP A 267 0.32 2.92 18.29
N GLU A 268 1.16 1.95 17.92
CA GLU A 268 2.61 2.06 17.83
C GLU A 268 3.07 2.55 16.44
N CYS A 269 2.56 1.94 15.37
CA CYS A 269 2.80 2.30 13.97
C CYS A 269 1.75 1.68 13.02
N LEU A 270 1.62 2.29 11.83
CA LEU A 270 0.94 1.73 10.66
C LEU A 270 1.99 1.25 9.66
N ILE A 271 1.73 0.14 8.98
CA ILE A 271 2.54 -0.43 7.90
C ILE A 271 1.62 -0.72 6.72
N ALA A 272 2.06 -0.43 5.50
CA ALA A 272 1.41 -0.83 4.26
C ALA A 272 2.48 -1.36 3.30
N ALA A 273 2.24 -2.50 2.64
CA ALA A 273 3.23 -3.11 1.75
C ALA A 273 2.61 -4.00 0.66
N SER A 274 3.38 -4.23 -0.41
CA SER A 274 3.10 -5.23 -1.45
C SER A 274 3.29 -6.67 -0.94
N ASP A 275 2.74 -7.63 -1.67
CA ASP A 275 2.79 -9.07 -1.36
C ASP A 275 4.22 -9.63 -1.24
N GLY A 276 5.21 -9.03 -1.93
CA GLY A 276 6.64 -9.32 -1.77
C GLY A 276 7.19 -9.20 -0.34
N LEU A 277 6.47 -8.55 0.60
CA LEU A 277 6.69 -8.69 2.05
C LEU A 277 5.85 -9.82 2.67
N TRP A 278 4.55 -9.86 2.37
CA TRP A 278 3.55 -10.68 3.07
C TRP A 278 3.62 -12.18 2.74
N ASP A 279 4.10 -12.54 1.55
CA ASP A 279 4.33 -13.93 1.14
C ASP A 279 5.45 -14.62 1.94
N VAL A 280 6.36 -13.84 2.53
CA VAL A 280 7.51 -14.35 3.31
C VAL A 280 7.48 -13.94 4.79
N MET A 281 6.60 -13.04 5.22
CA MET A 281 6.49 -12.60 6.61
C MET A 281 5.05 -12.48 7.10
N THR A 282 4.75 -13.13 8.22
CA THR A 282 3.42 -13.06 8.84
C THR A 282 3.17 -11.71 9.53
N ASN A 283 1.89 -11.35 9.68
CA ASN A 283 1.45 -10.12 10.34
C ASN A 283 2.10 -9.92 11.73
N ASP A 284 2.18 -10.98 12.55
CA ASP A 284 2.78 -10.90 13.88
C ASP A 284 4.30 -10.75 13.87
N GLU A 285 5.02 -11.35 12.92
CA GLU A 285 6.47 -11.18 12.76
C GLU A 285 6.82 -9.76 12.34
N VAL A 286 6.12 -9.24 11.31
CA VAL A 286 6.24 -7.84 10.86
C VAL A 286 5.95 -6.89 12.01
N GLY A 287 4.88 -7.14 12.77
CA GLY A 287 4.51 -6.34 13.93
C GLY A 287 5.51 -6.44 15.09
N GLU A 288 6.09 -7.60 15.36
CA GLU A 288 7.10 -7.74 16.42
C GLU A 288 8.40 -7.02 16.06
N VAL A 289 8.86 -7.14 14.80
CA VAL A 289 10.02 -6.41 14.27
C VAL A 289 9.80 -4.91 14.38
N ALA A 290 8.68 -4.39 13.87
CA ALA A 290 8.40 -2.96 13.90
C ALA A 290 8.40 -2.41 15.34
N ARG A 291 7.74 -3.11 16.27
CA ARG A 291 7.79 -2.79 17.70
C ARG A 291 9.22 -2.86 18.25
N ARG A 292 10.03 -3.85 17.88
CA ARG A 292 11.42 -4.06 18.32
C ARG A 292 12.33 -2.91 17.87
N VAL A 293 12.27 -2.53 16.59
CA VAL A 293 13.06 -1.46 15.98
C VAL A 293 12.64 -0.09 16.54
N LEU A 294 11.35 0.23 16.57
CA LEU A 294 10.84 1.49 17.13
C LEU A 294 11.21 1.64 18.62
N ARG A 295 11.12 0.56 19.41
CA ARG A 295 11.54 0.56 20.83
C ARG A 295 13.04 0.71 21.00
N ARG A 296 13.88 0.26 20.05
CA ARG A 296 15.32 0.51 20.04
C ARG A 296 15.61 1.97 19.73
N TRP A 297 15.03 2.53 18.66
CA TRP A 297 15.17 3.93 18.27
C TRP A 297 14.73 4.90 19.36
N ARG A 298 13.54 4.70 19.94
CA ARG A 298 12.98 5.55 21.01
C ARG A 298 13.74 5.46 22.35
N ARG A 299 14.70 4.53 22.48
CA ARG A 299 15.63 4.38 23.62
C ARG A 299 17.06 4.86 23.33
N ALA A 300 17.42 5.11 22.07
CA ALA A 300 18.75 5.54 21.70
C ALA A 300 19.06 6.97 22.22
N PRO A 301 20.32 7.30 22.57
CA PRO A 301 20.69 8.66 22.93
C PRO A 301 20.48 9.62 21.75
N ALA A 302 19.94 10.82 22.00
CA ALA A 302 19.73 11.86 21.00
C ALA A 302 21.03 12.55 20.49
N SER A 303 22.16 11.87 20.64
CA SER A 303 23.50 12.20 20.13
C SER A 303 24.09 11.06 19.27
N SER A 304 23.33 9.99 19.03
CA SER A 304 23.71 8.86 18.18
C SER A 304 23.06 8.91 16.79
N SER A 305 22.02 9.73 16.61
CA SER A 305 21.31 9.93 15.34
C SER A 305 21.96 11.04 14.52
N ASN A 306 23.09 10.72 13.87
CA ASN A 306 23.75 11.59 12.89
C ASN A 306 23.28 11.34 11.44
N SER A 307 22.34 10.42 11.23
CA SER A 307 21.68 10.23 9.93
C SER A 307 20.32 10.93 9.90
N ASN A 308 19.87 11.31 8.70
CA ASN A 308 18.54 11.90 8.47
C ASN A 308 17.40 10.84 8.53
N THR A 309 17.74 9.58 8.78
CA THR A 309 16.83 8.42 8.84
C THR A 309 15.76 8.60 9.93
N THR A 310 14.48 8.46 9.59
CA THR A 310 13.42 8.39 10.61
C THR A 310 13.39 7.01 11.28
N ALA A 311 12.81 6.93 12.49
CA ALA A 311 12.59 5.64 13.15
C ALA A 311 11.65 4.71 12.37
N ALA A 312 10.79 5.28 11.50
CA ALA A 312 9.92 4.54 10.59
C ALA A 312 10.70 4.01 9.37
N GLN A 313 11.64 4.79 8.81
CA GLN A 313 12.51 4.34 7.73
C GLN A 313 13.30 3.10 8.13
N ALA A 314 13.92 3.12 9.31
CA ALA A 314 14.66 1.96 9.82
C ALA A 314 13.79 0.72 10.11
N VAL A 315 12.45 0.86 10.17
CA VAL A 315 11.52 -0.29 10.16
C VAL A 315 11.33 -0.81 8.74
N ALA A 316 11.09 0.08 7.77
CA ALA A 316 10.95 -0.29 6.36
C ALA A 316 12.21 -1.01 5.86
N ASP A 317 13.40 -0.42 6.05
CA ASP A 317 14.70 -1.01 5.71
C ASP A 317 14.87 -2.41 6.34
N SER A 318 14.60 -2.53 7.65
CA SER A 318 14.76 -3.81 8.37
C SER A 318 13.76 -4.88 7.92
N LEU A 319 12.56 -4.50 7.48
CA LEU A 319 11.58 -5.43 6.90
C LEU A 319 12.01 -5.88 5.49
N THR A 320 12.46 -4.94 4.65
CA THR A 320 13.02 -5.23 3.32
C THR A 320 14.22 -6.18 3.40
N GLU A 321 15.17 -5.94 4.32
CA GLU A 321 16.32 -6.84 4.57
C GLU A 321 15.88 -8.28 4.89
N MET A 322 14.88 -8.46 5.74
CA MET A 322 14.39 -9.81 6.10
C MET A 322 13.56 -10.45 4.99
N ALA A 323 12.76 -9.70 4.24
CA ALA A 323 12.03 -10.23 3.10
C ALA A 323 13.00 -10.75 2.02
N TYR A 324 14.06 -9.99 1.73
CA TYR A 324 15.19 -10.44 0.91
C TYR A 324 15.86 -11.71 1.49
N GLY A 325 16.18 -11.71 2.78
CA GLY A 325 16.82 -12.82 3.49
C GLY A 325 15.97 -14.09 3.61
N ARG A 326 14.64 -13.96 3.51
CA ARG A 326 13.66 -15.06 3.42
C ARG A 326 13.36 -15.50 1.98
N ASN A 327 14.20 -15.09 1.03
CA ASN A 327 14.10 -15.43 -0.39
C ASN A 327 12.84 -14.92 -1.11
N SER A 328 12.26 -13.77 -0.71
CA SER A 328 11.24 -13.10 -1.52
C SER A 328 11.74 -12.87 -2.96
N SER A 329 10.97 -13.35 -3.94
CA SER A 329 11.30 -13.30 -5.37
C SER A 329 10.79 -12.04 -6.07
N ASP A 330 9.93 -11.27 -5.40
CA ASP A 330 9.17 -10.19 -6.02
C ASP A 330 9.76 -8.80 -5.78
N ASN A 331 9.17 -7.75 -6.36
CA ASN A 331 9.41 -6.38 -5.91
C ASN A 331 8.98 -6.25 -4.43
N ILE A 332 9.58 -5.32 -3.69
CA ILE A 332 9.30 -5.14 -2.26
C ILE A 332 9.12 -3.65 -1.97
N SER A 333 7.87 -3.24 -1.74
CA SER A 333 7.51 -1.88 -1.32
C SER A 333 6.88 -1.89 0.05
N ILE A 334 7.41 -1.05 0.94
CA ILE A 334 6.99 -0.95 2.34
C ILE A 334 6.91 0.52 2.72
N VAL A 335 5.76 0.94 3.24
CA VAL A 335 5.54 2.25 3.87
C VAL A 335 5.26 2.04 5.35
N VAL A 336 5.95 2.80 6.20
CA VAL A 336 5.79 2.78 7.66
C VAL A 336 5.51 4.18 8.17
N VAL A 337 4.54 4.31 9.09
CA VAL A 337 4.22 5.56 9.79
C VAL A 337 4.30 5.33 11.29
N ASP A 338 5.23 6.02 11.99
CA ASP A 338 5.27 6.03 13.46
C ASP A 338 4.09 6.87 13.98
N LEU A 339 3.15 6.21 14.67
CA LEU A 339 1.93 6.83 15.18
C LEU A 339 2.12 7.47 16.56
N LYS A 340 3.29 7.30 17.21
CA LYS A 340 3.64 7.95 18.48
C LYS A 340 4.28 9.33 18.24
N PRO A 341 3.99 10.33 19.09
CA PRO A 341 4.61 11.65 18.99
C PRO A 341 6.10 11.60 19.34
N LYS A 342 6.96 12.19 18.49
CA LYS A 342 8.40 12.36 18.77
C LYS A 342 8.62 13.00 20.15
N ARG A 343 9.44 12.40 21.01
CA ARG A 343 9.82 13.02 22.30
C ARG A 343 10.42 14.41 22.06
N ARG A 344 10.01 15.42 22.82
CA ARG A 344 10.73 16.71 22.83
C ARG A 344 12.17 16.43 23.28
N ARG A 345 13.17 16.97 22.58
CA ARG A 345 14.45 17.27 23.22
C ARG A 345 14.12 18.21 24.38
N ALA A 346 14.40 17.80 25.62
CA ALA A 346 14.42 18.75 26.72
C ALA A 346 15.57 19.70 26.44
N VAL A 347 15.27 20.99 26.25
CA VAL A 347 16.31 22.02 26.27
C VAL A 347 16.87 21.99 27.69
N PRO A 348 18.18 21.77 27.89
CA PRO A 348 18.76 21.81 29.23
C PRO A 348 18.48 23.18 29.82
N ALA A 349 17.99 23.22 31.07
CA ALA A 349 17.71 24.49 31.74
C ALA A 349 18.98 25.35 31.72
N ARG A 350 18.88 26.56 31.17
CA ARG A 350 20.00 27.49 31.10
C ARG A 350 20.51 27.69 32.52
N ALA A 351 21.77 27.36 32.76
CA ALA A 351 22.36 27.52 34.09
C ALA A 351 22.18 28.96 34.56
N PRO A 352 21.84 29.20 35.85
CA PRO A 352 21.72 30.56 36.36
C PRO A 352 23.05 31.28 36.16
N GLU A 353 22.99 32.47 35.58
CA GLU A 353 24.17 33.32 35.43
C GLU A 353 24.68 33.70 36.84
N PRO A 354 26.01 33.73 37.06
CA PRO A 354 26.56 34.12 38.35
C PRO A 354 26.15 35.56 38.69
N PRO A 355 25.95 35.87 39.98
CA PRO A 355 25.62 37.23 40.40
C PRO A 355 26.73 38.24 40.04
N PRO A 356 26.39 39.52 39.84
CA PRO A 356 27.31 40.57 39.39
C PRO A 356 28.32 41.02 40.45
#